data_AF-A0A2T6J5M6-F1
#
_entry.id   AF-A0A2T6J5M6-F1
#
_cell.length_a   1.000
_cell.length_b   1.000
_cell.length_c   1.000
_cell.angle_alpha   90.00
_cell.angle_beta   90.00
_cell.angle_gamma   90.00
#
_symmetry.space_group_name_H-M   'P 1'
#
loop_
_entity.id
_entity.type
_entity.pdbx_description
1 polymer ?
#
loop_
_entity_poly.entity_id
_entity_poly.type
_entity_poly.pdbx_seq_one_letter_code
_entity_poly.pdbx_strand_id
1 'polypeptide(L)'
;MWAAHAGAPPGDFTSLRWSESQSLQRAENATEVRDSATAAEQPPEKKKEVPTERASVLQLFFISLDGVFSPSGHKAENEIDDRACATDCSKQRGSADVNMENSGEETGKEPEVDPEADSVAVMALEARLQLNPFDAAAWDALLEMNESSALYERVLASFPTSVKYWKRYAEFCYRTGKVQAASAVYRRCIYACPHLDLWLSYLRFLYRVGSLHDFVQNLRRATDKVGYSYRSAPLWMELLALYIRVHNTLLLLKGNTQGLLSAPNLPGCSPAGLSPTPLLASEEEQRSFCRPLSATVGPLSEKLADVNVLRTAFQQCLSTAIDGLDGVWAAYCSFESSVGASNSQLASKLTGEMEPHFEASKHAYQ
;
A
#
# COMPACT_ATOMS: atom_id res chain seq x y z
N MET A 1 42.73 -9.93 55.97
CA MET A 1 41.66 -8.92 55.94
C MET A 1 41.35 -8.59 54.49
N TRP A 2 40.07 -8.76 54.14
CA TRP A 2 39.30 -8.28 52.98
C TRP A 2 39.77 -8.37 51.51
N ALA A 3 38.87 -8.97 50.72
CA ALA A 3 38.69 -8.81 49.28
C ALA A 3 38.01 -7.48 48.91
N ALA A 4 38.20 -6.99 47.68
CA ALA A 4 37.23 -6.14 46.98
C ALA A 4 37.36 -6.24 45.45
N HIS A 5 36.20 -6.22 44.79
CA HIS A 5 35.88 -6.35 43.37
C HIS A 5 35.91 -5.00 42.61
N ALA A 6 35.73 -5.11 41.28
CA ALA A 6 35.23 -4.12 40.29
C ALA A 6 36.31 -3.33 39.52
N GLY A 7 36.19 -3.07 38.21
CA GLY A 7 35.15 -3.35 37.23
C GLY A 7 35.56 -2.70 35.90
N ALA A 8 35.36 -3.39 34.77
CA ALA A 8 35.62 -2.88 33.42
C ALA A 8 34.32 -2.32 32.79
N PRO A 9 34.36 -1.22 32.01
CA PRO A 9 33.18 -0.71 31.32
C PRO A 9 32.98 -1.35 29.93
N PRO A 10 31.72 -1.36 29.41
CA PRO A 10 31.33 -2.10 28.22
C PRO A 10 31.46 -1.27 26.93
N GLY A 11 31.36 -1.97 25.80
CA GLY A 11 31.79 -1.55 24.48
C GLY A 11 30.80 -0.73 23.65
N ASP A 12 31.40 -0.02 22.70
CA ASP A 12 30.74 0.78 21.67
C ASP A 12 30.18 -0.10 20.54
N PHE A 13 28.94 0.25 20.17
CA PHE A 13 28.14 -0.32 19.10
C PHE A 13 28.33 0.55 17.85
N THR A 14 29.08 0.12 16.84
CA THR A 14 28.91 0.63 15.46
C THR A 14 29.31 -0.39 14.39
N SER A 15 28.41 -0.54 13.41
CA SER A 15 28.66 -0.93 12.01
C SER A 15 28.90 -2.42 11.68
N LEU A 16 27.81 -3.19 11.58
CA LEU A 16 27.76 -4.41 10.78
C LEU A 16 27.53 -4.05 9.30
N ARG A 17 28.64 -3.90 8.59
CA ARG A 17 28.75 -3.84 7.13
C ARG A 17 28.37 -5.20 6.55
N TRP A 18 27.29 -5.27 5.78
CA TRP A 18 26.89 -6.47 5.04
C TRP A 18 27.92 -6.77 3.93
N SER A 19 28.51 -7.97 3.98
CA SER A 19 29.50 -8.47 3.01
C SER A 19 28.78 -9.25 1.89
N GLU A 20 28.44 -8.57 0.81
CA GLU A 20 28.12 -9.18 -0.49
C GLU A 20 29.41 -9.32 -1.30
N SER A 21 30.17 -10.42 -1.15
CA SER A 21 31.37 -10.65 -1.99
C SER A 21 31.80 -12.12 -2.11
N GLN A 22 30.88 -13.10 -2.09
CA GLN A 22 31.26 -14.52 -2.32
C GLN A 22 30.35 -15.33 -3.26
N SER A 23 29.54 -14.66 -4.09
CA SER A 23 28.64 -15.35 -5.03
C SER A 23 29.10 -15.29 -6.50
N LEU A 24 30.19 -14.56 -6.81
CA LEU A 24 30.61 -14.27 -8.19
C LEU A 24 31.92 -14.95 -8.65
N GLN A 25 32.45 -15.93 -7.91
CA GLN A 25 33.66 -16.68 -8.32
C GLN A 25 33.45 -18.19 -8.51
N ARG A 26 32.21 -18.68 -8.44
CA ARG A 26 31.90 -20.11 -8.62
C ARG A 26 31.31 -20.48 -9.98
N ALA A 27 31.21 -19.52 -10.91
CA ALA A 27 30.59 -19.72 -12.22
C ALA A 27 31.58 -19.84 -13.39
N GLU A 28 32.90 -19.74 -13.18
CA GLU A 28 33.88 -19.71 -14.29
C GLU A 28 34.77 -20.96 -14.43
N ASN A 29 34.55 -22.02 -13.66
CA ASN A 29 35.32 -23.26 -13.81
C ASN A 29 34.41 -24.48 -13.90
N ALA A 30 33.81 -24.70 -15.07
CA ALA A 30 33.28 -26.00 -15.47
C ALA A 30 33.27 -26.14 -17.00
N THR A 31 34.42 -26.61 -17.51
CA THR A 31 34.56 -27.59 -18.60
C THR A 31 34.06 -27.23 -20.00
N GLU A 32 35.02 -26.85 -20.84
CA GLU A 32 35.10 -27.21 -22.25
C GLU A 32 35.08 -28.74 -22.42
N VAL A 33 34.09 -29.28 -23.15
CA VAL A 33 34.27 -30.43 -24.05
C VAL A 33 33.32 -30.23 -25.24
N ARG A 34 33.91 -30.27 -26.44
CA ARG A 34 33.27 -30.19 -27.76
C ARG A 34 32.63 -31.54 -28.12
N ASP A 35 31.40 -31.52 -28.66
CA ASP A 35 31.04 -32.05 -29.99
C ASP A 35 29.60 -32.61 -30.09
N SER A 36 29.08 -32.47 -31.32
CA SER A 36 27.90 -33.06 -31.95
C SER A 36 26.57 -32.28 -31.86
N ALA A 37 26.16 -31.85 -33.05
CA ALA A 37 24.92 -31.17 -33.37
C ALA A 37 23.73 -32.15 -33.35
N THR A 38 22.67 -31.77 -32.66
CA THR A 38 21.32 -32.34 -32.83
C THR A 38 20.30 -31.24 -32.59
N ALA A 39 19.29 -31.22 -33.46
CA ALA A 39 18.26 -30.20 -33.58
C ALA A 39 17.64 -29.77 -32.24
N ALA A 40 17.59 -28.46 -32.00
CA ALA A 40 16.96 -27.86 -30.84
C ALA A 40 15.43 -27.95 -30.95
N GLU A 41 14.86 -28.95 -30.29
CA GLU A 41 13.48 -28.93 -29.85
C GLU A 41 13.33 -27.85 -28.77
N GLN A 42 12.45 -26.87 -28.98
CA GLN A 42 12.15 -25.84 -27.98
C GLN A 42 11.56 -26.52 -26.73
N PRO A 43 12.04 -26.19 -25.51
CA PRO A 43 11.42 -26.74 -24.31
C PRO A 43 10.02 -26.16 -24.15
N PRO A 44 9.03 -26.96 -23.68
CA PRO A 44 7.66 -26.52 -23.58
C PRO A 44 7.57 -25.32 -22.63
N GLU A 45 6.87 -24.27 -23.07
CA GLU A 45 6.52 -23.13 -22.24
C GLU A 45 5.92 -23.63 -20.91
N LYS A 46 6.63 -23.39 -19.80
CA LYS A 46 6.09 -23.62 -18.47
C LYS A 46 4.82 -22.76 -18.35
N LYS A 47 3.66 -23.42 -18.30
CA LYS A 47 2.41 -22.81 -17.86
C LYS A 47 2.72 -22.03 -16.58
N LYS A 48 2.66 -20.69 -16.64
CA LYS A 48 2.83 -19.83 -15.47
C LYS A 48 1.81 -20.30 -14.43
N GLU A 49 2.31 -20.83 -13.32
CA GLU A 49 1.48 -21.19 -12.18
C GLU A 49 0.63 -19.98 -11.81
N VAL A 50 -0.69 -20.19 -11.82
CA VAL A 50 -1.65 -19.23 -11.29
C VAL A 50 -1.32 -19.04 -9.80
N PRO A 51 -1.30 -17.81 -9.27
CA PRO A 51 -0.98 -17.59 -7.86
C PRO A 51 -1.88 -18.46 -6.96
N THR A 52 -1.26 -19.18 -6.02
CA THR A 52 -1.93 -20.15 -5.13
C THR A 52 -3.12 -19.55 -4.38
N GLU A 53 -3.12 -18.23 -4.15
CA GLU A 53 -4.29 -17.42 -3.76
C GLU A 53 -4.05 -15.93 -4.08
N ARG A 54 -5.05 -15.27 -4.65
CA ARG A 54 -4.99 -13.82 -4.96
C ARG A 54 -5.34 -12.99 -3.74
N ALA A 55 -4.73 -11.81 -3.61
CA ALA A 55 -5.02 -10.88 -2.53
C ALA A 55 -6.47 -10.35 -2.54
N SER A 56 -7.17 -10.44 -3.67
CA SER A 56 -8.58 -10.07 -3.83
C SER A 56 -9.55 -10.89 -2.97
N VAL A 57 -9.07 -11.98 -2.34
CA VAL A 57 -9.85 -12.73 -1.34
C VAL A 57 -10.05 -11.92 -0.05
N LEU A 58 -9.17 -10.96 0.23
CA LEU A 58 -9.29 -10.10 1.40
C LEU A 58 -10.45 -9.11 1.21
N GLN A 59 -11.28 -8.93 2.22
CA GLN A 59 -12.19 -7.79 2.24
C GLN A 59 -11.42 -6.55 2.75
N LEU A 60 -11.10 -5.61 1.86
CA LEU A 60 -10.46 -4.33 2.26
C LEU A 60 -11.52 -3.33 2.73
N PHE A 61 -11.21 -2.62 3.80
CA PHE A 61 -12.14 -1.67 4.41
C PHE A 61 -11.64 -0.22 4.39
N PHE A 62 -10.33 -0.04 4.48
CA PHE A 62 -9.75 1.27 4.76
C PHE A 62 -8.92 1.80 3.59
N ILE A 63 -8.24 0.92 2.88
CA ILE A 63 -7.55 1.30 1.64
C ILE A 63 -8.63 1.42 0.54
N SER A 64 -9.06 2.65 0.24
CA SER A 64 -9.99 2.93 -0.87
C SER A 64 -9.47 2.28 -2.15
N LEU A 65 -10.39 1.62 -2.87
CA LEU A 65 -10.14 0.95 -4.14
C LEU A 65 -10.57 1.78 -5.34
N ASP A 66 -10.97 3.03 -5.11
CA ASP A 66 -11.43 3.96 -6.16
C ASP A 66 -10.27 4.40 -7.07
N GLY A 67 -10.62 4.81 -8.29
CA GLY A 67 -9.70 5.22 -9.35
C GLY A 67 -9.42 4.15 -10.40
N VAL A 68 -8.26 4.26 -11.06
CA VAL A 68 -7.83 3.47 -12.24
C VAL A 68 -7.83 1.94 -12.00
N PHE A 69 -7.85 1.51 -10.74
CA PHE A 69 -7.89 0.11 -10.34
C PHE A 69 -9.29 -0.37 -9.92
N SER A 70 -10.35 0.40 -10.15
CA SER A 70 -11.73 0.00 -9.87
C SER A 70 -12.20 -1.13 -10.83
N PRO A 71 -13.03 -2.10 -10.37
CA PRO A 71 -13.48 -3.19 -11.23
C PRO A 71 -14.59 -2.76 -12.20
N SER A 72 -15.17 -1.57 -12.00
CA SER A 72 -16.11 -0.93 -12.93
C SER A 72 -15.32 -0.14 -13.96
N GLY A 73 -15.51 -0.50 -15.23
CA GLY A 73 -14.81 0.06 -16.39
C GLY A 73 -14.89 1.58 -16.48
N HIS A 74 -13.88 2.11 -17.19
CA HIS A 74 -13.68 3.48 -17.62
C HIS A 74 -14.87 4.45 -17.45
N LYS A 75 -14.72 5.42 -16.56
CA LYS A 75 -15.09 6.82 -16.78
C LYS A 75 -14.29 7.72 -15.83
N ALA A 76 -13.95 8.89 -16.35
CA ALA A 76 -12.85 9.76 -15.95
C ALA A 76 -12.94 10.32 -14.52
N GLU A 77 -11.78 10.43 -13.87
CA GLU A 77 -11.58 11.29 -12.70
C GLU A 77 -10.89 12.58 -13.18
N ASN A 78 -11.69 13.60 -13.45
CA ASN A 78 -11.28 14.98 -13.18
C ASN A 78 -11.91 15.32 -11.83
N GLU A 79 -11.09 15.46 -10.79
CA GLU A 79 -11.14 16.57 -9.84
C GLU A 79 -10.06 16.38 -8.76
N ILE A 80 -9.21 17.40 -8.67
CA ILE A 80 -8.31 17.65 -7.55
C ILE A 80 -9.16 18.37 -6.52
N ASP A 81 -9.32 17.80 -5.32
CA ASP A 81 -9.84 18.57 -4.18
C ASP A 81 -8.87 18.45 -3.01
N ASP A 82 -8.00 19.46 -2.93
CA ASP A 82 -7.33 19.86 -1.70
C ASP A 82 -8.10 21.06 -1.15
N ARG A 83 -8.68 20.90 0.05
CA ARG A 83 -8.71 21.86 1.18
C ARG A 83 -10.08 22.06 1.83
N ALA A 84 -10.31 21.36 2.94
CA ALA A 84 -11.23 21.81 3.99
C ALA A 84 -10.45 22.49 5.12
N CYS A 85 -10.59 23.82 5.27
CA CYS A 85 -10.61 24.49 6.57
C CYS A 85 -11.15 25.94 6.45
N ALA A 86 -12.32 26.14 7.06
CA ALA A 86 -12.81 27.28 7.82
C ALA A 86 -13.09 28.68 7.20
N THR A 87 -14.29 29.14 7.58
CA THR A 87 -14.75 30.52 7.95
C THR A 87 -15.36 31.43 6.88
N ASP A 88 -16.70 31.48 6.93
CA ASP A 88 -17.57 32.67 7.06
C ASP A 88 -17.07 34.01 6.49
N CYS A 89 -17.74 34.50 5.44
CA CYS A 89 -18.22 35.88 5.40
C CYS A 89 -19.30 36.10 4.34
N SER A 90 -20.29 36.89 4.74
CA SER A 90 -21.52 37.20 4.04
C SER A 90 -21.39 38.45 3.15
N LYS A 91 -22.05 38.43 1.97
CA LYS A 91 -23.02 39.43 1.45
C LYS A 91 -22.97 39.63 -0.07
N GLN A 92 -24.20 39.60 -0.64
CA GLN A 92 -24.75 40.42 -1.74
C GLN A 92 -24.14 40.17 -3.15
N ARG A 93 -24.89 40.11 -4.26
CA ARG A 93 -26.23 40.59 -4.63
C ARG A 93 -26.56 40.05 -6.04
N GLY A 94 -27.85 39.87 -6.36
CA GLY A 94 -28.40 40.30 -7.65
C GLY A 94 -28.62 39.28 -8.78
N SER A 95 -29.83 38.72 -8.82
CA SER A 95 -30.80 38.76 -9.94
C SER A 95 -30.30 38.61 -11.40
N ALA A 96 -30.72 37.53 -12.06
CA ALA A 96 -31.69 37.59 -13.17
C ALA A 96 -32.01 36.18 -13.71
N ASP A 97 -33.27 35.78 -13.57
CA ASP A 97 -33.90 34.71 -14.36
C ASP A 97 -34.06 35.17 -15.82
N VAL A 98 -33.58 34.37 -16.78
CA VAL A 98 -34.14 34.32 -18.13
C VAL A 98 -34.14 32.86 -18.61
N ASN A 99 -35.33 32.38 -18.89
CA ASN A 99 -35.64 31.09 -19.52
C ASN A 99 -35.40 31.10 -21.04
N MET A 100 -35.38 29.87 -21.58
CA MET A 100 -35.97 29.44 -22.86
C MET A 100 -35.01 29.11 -24.02
N GLU A 101 -34.85 27.79 -24.19
CA GLU A 101 -34.85 26.98 -25.43
C GLU A 101 -34.20 27.54 -26.71
N ASN A 102 -33.20 26.82 -27.23
CA ASN A 102 -33.27 26.39 -28.63
C ASN A 102 -32.54 25.07 -28.87
N SER A 103 -33.32 24.12 -29.38
CA SER A 103 -32.95 22.90 -30.08
C SER A 103 -32.02 23.15 -31.27
N GLY A 104 -30.96 22.35 -31.39
CA GLY A 104 -30.10 22.30 -32.56
C GLY A 104 -29.41 20.95 -32.62
N GLU A 105 -29.59 20.26 -33.75
CA GLU A 105 -29.32 18.85 -33.99
C GLU A 105 -27.88 18.41 -33.72
N GLU A 106 -27.76 17.23 -33.10
CA GLU A 106 -26.57 16.40 -33.12
C GLU A 106 -26.22 16.06 -34.58
N THR A 107 -25.07 16.56 -35.04
CA THR A 107 -24.32 15.87 -36.08
C THR A 107 -22.99 15.47 -35.47
N GLY A 108 -22.90 14.19 -35.11
CA GLY A 108 -21.66 13.55 -34.69
C GLY A 108 -20.64 13.65 -35.80
N LYS A 109 -19.71 14.59 -35.64
CA LYS A 109 -18.45 14.62 -36.38
C LYS A 109 -17.39 14.15 -35.39
N GLU A 110 -16.96 12.89 -35.51
CA GLU A 110 -15.68 12.48 -34.95
C GLU A 110 -14.62 13.49 -35.45
N PRO A 111 -13.79 14.08 -34.58
CA PRO A 111 -12.77 15.01 -35.02
C PRO A 111 -11.77 14.26 -35.92
N GLU A 112 -11.71 14.63 -37.20
CA GLU A 112 -10.63 14.23 -38.09
C GLU A 112 -9.32 14.79 -37.48
N VAL A 113 -8.49 13.89 -36.94
CA VAL A 113 -7.18 14.22 -36.37
C VAL A 113 -6.23 14.53 -37.51
N ASP A 114 -5.76 15.77 -37.59
CA ASP A 114 -4.75 16.19 -38.57
C ASP A 114 -3.34 15.82 -38.05
N PRO A 115 -2.70 14.76 -38.58
CA PRO A 115 -1.44 14.24 -38.03
C PRO A 115 -0.26 15.22 -38.17
N GLU A 116 -0.39 16.22 -39.04
CA GLU A 116 0.64 17.23 -39.26
C GLU A 116 0.63 18.29 -38.14
N ALA A 117 -0.55 18.62 -37.60
CA ALA A 117 -0.70 19.53 -36.48
C ALA A 117 -0.12 18.96 -35.17
N ASP A 118 -0.33 17.66 -34.93
CA ASP A 118 0.23 16.96 -33.77
C ASP A 118 1.77 16.90 -33.82
N SER A 119 2.34 16.69 -35.00
CA SER A 119 3.80 16.71 -35.19
C SER A 119 4.42 18.08 -34.85
N VAL A 120 3.79 19.17 -35.30
CA VAL A 120 4.25 20.54 -35.00
C VAL A 120 4.11 20.86 -33.52
N ALA A 121 3.00 20.46 -32.87
CA ALA A 121 2.80 20.64 -31.45
C ALA A 121 3.82 19.86 -30.60
N VAL A 122 4.11 18.60 -30.94
CA VAL A 122 5.17 17.81 -30.29
C VAL A 122 6.53 18.51 -30.43
N MET A 123 6.90 18.99 -31.61
CA MET A 123 8.17 19.70 -31.82
C MET A 123 8.27 20.97 -30.97
N ALA A 124 7.19 21.75 -30.86
CA ALA A 124 7.17 22.96 -30.04
C ALA A 124 7.32 22.64 -28.54
N LEU A 125 6.67 21.58 -28.05
CA LEU A 125 6.82 21.10 -26.68
C LEU A 125 8.23 20.58 -26.39
N GLU A 126 8.82 19.80 -27.31
CA GLU A 126 10.20 19.33 -27.20
C GLU A 126 11.20 20.50 -27.17
N ALA A 127 10.98 21.55 -27.97
CA ALA A 127 11.81 22.76 -27.92
C ALA A 127 11.74 23.47 -26.55
N ARG A 128 10.56 23.52 -25.92
CA ARG A 128 10.41 24.02 -24.54
C ARG A 128 11.20 23.19 -23.54
N LEU A 129 11.18 21.87 -23.69
CA LEU A 129 11.93 20.95 -22.80
C LEU A 129 13.44 21.03 -22.99
N GLN A 130 13.91 21.33 -24.19
CA GLN A 130 15.33 21.60 -24.44
C GLN A 130 15.80 22.87 -23.71
N LEU A 131 14.95 23.90 -23.67
CA LEU A 131 15.23 25.14 -22.93
C LEU A 131 15.09 24.95 -21.42
N ASN A 132 14.07 24.20 -20.99
CA ASN A 132 13.80 23.91 -19.59
C ASN A 132 13.30 22.46 -19.39
N PRO A 133 14.19 21.53 -19.01
CA PRO A 133 13.83 20.14 -18.73
C PRO A 133 12.85 19.94 -17.55
N PHE A 134 12.63 20.98 -16.74
CA PHE A 134 11.71 20.98 -15.59
C PHE A 134 10.36 21.65 -15.89
N ASP A 135 10.05 21.94 -17.15
CA ASP A 135 8.72 22.43 -17.56
C ASP A 135 7.67 21.31 -17.46
N ALA A 136 7.08 21.18 -16.27
CA ALA A 136 6.07 20.15 -15.98
C ALA A 136 4.85 20.24 -16.91
N ALA A 137 4.44 21.44 -17.30
CA ALA A 137 3.30 21.63 -18.21
C ALA A 137 3.61 21.10 -19.61
N ALA A 138 4.85 21.25 -20.10
CA ALA A 138 5.26 20.66 -21.37
C ALA A 138 5.30 19.13 -21.32
N TRP A 139 5.79 18.55 -20.22
CA TRP A 139 5.76 17.09 -20.01
C TRP A 139 4.35 16.54 -19.92
N ASP A 140 3.47 17.20 -19.16
CA ASP A 140 2.06 16.82 -19.06
C ASP A 140 1.39 16.86 -20.44
N ALA A 141 1.58 17.92 -21.22
CA ALA A 141 1.04 18.03 -22.57
C ALA A 141 1.55 16.92 -23.50
N LEU A 142 2.85 16.60 -23.48
CA LEU A 142 3.39 15.49 -24.27
C LEU A 142 2.79 14.13 -23.87
N LEU A 143 2.58 13.90 -22.58
CA LEU A 143 1.95 12.68 -22.09
C LEU A 143 0.50 12.59 -22.54
N GLU A 144 -0.28 13.68 -22.49
CA GLU A 144 -1.67 13.69 -22.98
C GLU A 144 -1.75 13.41 -24.50
N MET A 145 -0.77 13.86 -25.28
CA MET A 145 -0.74 13.60 -26.73
C MET A 145 -0.40 12.14 -27.06
N ASN A 146 0.61 11.56 -26.39
CA ASN A 146 1.03 10.18 -26.67
C ASN A 146 1.75 9.53 -25.47
N GLU A 147 0.99 8.97 -24.53
CA GLU A 147 1.54 8.21 -23.41
C GLU A 147 2.37 7.00 -23.91
N SER A 148 3.64 6.94 -23.52
CA SER A 148 4.51 5.79 -23.81
C SER A 148 5.50 5.54 -22.68
N SER A 149 5.93 4.28 -22.53
CA SER A 149 6.94 3.92 -21.53
C SER A 149 8.24 4.72 -21.72
N ALA A 150 8.66 4.95 -22.97
CA ALA A 150 9.84 5.75 -23.27
C ALA A 150 9.70 7.21 -22.80
N LEU A 151 8.52 7.80 -22.99
CA LEU A 151 8.24 9.16 -22.52
C LEU A 151 8.22 9.24 -20.99
N TYR A 152 7.61 8.26 -20.30
CA TYR A 152 7.64 8.21 -18.83
C TYR A 152 9.05 8.06 -18.27
N GLU A 153 9.91 7.22 -18.86
CA GLU A 153 11.31 7.11 -18.41
C GLU A 153 12.07 8.43 -18.59
N ARG A 154 11.80 9.18 -19.67
CA ARG A 154 12.37 10.53 -19.87
C ARG A 154 11.90 11.52 -18.80
N VAL A 155 10.59 11.56 -18.53
CA VAL A 155 10.02 12.44 -17.50
C VAL A 155 10.60 12.11 -16.13
N LEU A 156 10.74 10.82 -15.80
CA LEU A 156 11.29 10.37 -14.52
C LEU A 156 12.81 10.59 -14.42
N ALA A 157 13.53 10.73 -15.53
CA ALA A 157 14.91 11.18 -15.51
C ALA A 157 15.02 12.65 -15.03
N SER A 158 14.08 13.51 -15.43
CA SER A 158 13.98 14.88 -14.92
C SER A 158 13.36 14.96 -13.52
N PHE A 159 12.38 14.11 -13.22
CA PHE A 159 11.60 14.13 -11.98
C PHE A 159 11.61 12.77 -11.24
N PRO A 160 12.77 12.31 -10.75
CA PRO A 160 12.93 10.95 -10.20
C PRO A 160 12.14 10.69 -8.93
N THR A 161 11.70 11.73 -8.23
CA THR A 161 10.92 11.64 -6.97
C THR A 161 9.46 12.06 -7.14
N SER A 162 8.99 12.31 -8.35
CA SER A 162 7.61 12.76 -8.58
C SER A 162 6.60 11.63 -8.40
N VAL A 163 5.81 11.73 -7.33
CA VAL A 163 4.68 10.84 -7.03
C VAL A 163 3.70 10.77 -8.19
N LYS A 164 3.37 11.92 -8.77
CA LYS A 164 2.44 12.05 -9.91
C LYS A 164 2.88 11.18 -11.09
N TYR A 165 4.13 11.33 -11.53
CA TYR A 165 4.63 10.64 -12.72
C TYR A 165 4.86 9.15 -12.48
N TRP A 166 5.36 8.75 -11.30
CA TRP A 166 5.48 7.34 -10.94
C TRP A 166 4.13 6.63 -10.92
N LYS A 167 3.12 7.25 -10.31
CA LYS A 167 1.76 6.71 -10.25
C LYS A 167 1.15 6.58 -11.66
N ARG A 168 1.18 7.66 -12.46
CA ARG A 168 0.69 7.64 -13.85
C ARG A 168 1.39 6.56 -14.69
N TYR A 169 2.70 6.39 -14.56
CA TYR A 169 3.44 5.39 -15.33
C TYR A 169 3.02 3.95 -14.99
N ALA A 170 2.90 3.64 -13.70
CA ALA A 170 2.48 2.32 -13.26
C ALA A 170 1.02 2.01 -13.69
N GLU A 171 0.14 3.01 -13.56
CA GLU A 171 -1.25 2.94 -14.00
C GLU A 171 -1.39 2.79 -15.52
N PHE A 172 -0.60 3.52 -16.31
CA PHE A 172 -0.51 3.34 -17.77
C PHE A 172 -0.12 1.92 -18.15
N CYS A 173 0.93 1.37 -17.52
CA CYS A 173 1.35 -0.01 -17.78
C CYS A 173 0.25 -1.01 -17.42
N TYR A 174 -0.49 -0.78 -16.34
CA TYR A 174 -1.60 -1.64 -15.95
C TYR A 174 -2.78 -1.54 -16.93
N ARG A 175 -3.19 -0.31 -17.29
CA ARG A 175 -4.33 -0.04 -18.20
C ARG A 175 -4.09 -0.57 -19.61
N THR A 176 -2.84 -0.60 -20.07
CA THR A 176 -2.42 -1.21 -21.34
C THR A 176 -2.26 -2.74 -21.28
N GLY A 177 -2.67 -3.39 -20.18
CA GLY A 177 -2.61 -4.84 -19.99
C GLY A 177 -1.22 -5.38 -19.64
N LYS A 178 -0.20 -4.53 -19.48
CA LYS A 178 1.18 -4.90 -19.18
C LYS A 178 1.40 -5.03 -17.67
N VAL A 179 0.72 -5.99 -17.04
CA VAL A 179 0.75 -6.20 -15.57
C VAL A 179 2.18 -6.39 -15.02
N GLN A 180 3.04 -7.12 -15.73
CA GLN A 180 4.43 -7.34 -15.29
C GLN A 180 5.26 -6.05 -15.36
N ALA A 181 5.03 -5.21 -16.38
CA ALA A 181 5.67 -3.91 -16.47
C ALA A 181 5.19 -2.99 -15.34
N ALA A 182 3.88 -2.96 -15.04
CA ALA A 182 3.34 -2.21 -13.92
C ALA A 182 3.97 -2.65 -12.58
N SER A 183 4.11 -3.97 -12.37
CA SER A 183 4.80 -4.51 -11.18
C SER A 183 6.26 -4.06 -11.09
N ALA A 184 6.98 -4.06 -12.21
CA ALA A 184 8.37 -3.58 -12.26
C ALA A 184 8.49 -2.08 -11.96
N VAL A 185 7.58 -1.27 -12.51
CA VAL A 185 7.52 0.18 -12.22
C VAL A 185 7.23 0.41 -10.74
N TYR A 186 6.25 -0.27 -10.15
CA TYR A 186 5.96 -0.14 -8.72
C TYR A 186 7.14 -0.56 -7.84
N ARG A 187 7.82 -1.67 -8.17
CA ARG A 187 9.01 -2.11 -7.44
C ARG A 187 10.12 -1.06 -7.50
N ARG A 188 10.29 -0.36 -8.62
CA ARG A 188 11.25 0.76 -8.72
C ARG A 188 10.78 1.98 -7.93
N CYS A 189 9.50 2.34 -8.05
CA CYS A 189 8.98 3.58 -7.49
C CYS A 189 9.06 3.61 -5.96
N ILE A 190 8.77 2.51 -5.27
CA ILE A 190 8.79 2.45 -3.80
C ILE A 190 10.19 2.63 -3.19
N TYR A 191 11.26 2.33 -3.96
CA TYR A 191 12.63 2.60 -3.54
C TYR A 191 13.09 4.01 -3.94
N ALA A 192 12.71 4.48 -5.13
CA ALA A 192 13.07 5.81 -5.61
C ALA A 192 12.35 6.93 -4.83
N CYS A 193 11.09 6.70 -4.47
CA CYS A 193 10.24 7.66 -3.76
C CYS A 193 9.32 6.90 -2.78
N PRO A 194 9.74 6.72 -1.51
CA PRO A 194 8.93 6.04 -0.49
C PRO A 194 7.83 6.98 0.04
N HIS A 195 6.92 7.40 -0.84
CA HIS A 195 5.80 8.28 -0.50
C HIS A 195 4.53 7.47 -0.20
N LEU A 196 3.72 7.94 0.75
CA LEU A 196 2.50 7.26 1.18
C LEU A 196 1.56 6.92 0.01
N ASP A 197 1.30 7.87 -0.87
CA ASP A 197 0.38 7.67 -2.00
C ASP A 197 0.88 6.62 -3.01
N LEU A 198 2.21 6.48 -3.17
CA LEU A 198 2.78 5.44 -4.02
C LEU A 198 2.64 4.06 -3.37
N TRP A 199 2.83 3.96 -2.06
CA TRP A 199 2.57 2.73 -1.31
C TRP A 199 1.10 2.33 -1.36
N LEU A 200 0.17 3.28 -1.16
CA LEU A 200 -1.27 3.02 -1.27
C LEU A 200 -1.64 2.55 -2.69
N SER A 201 -1.14 3.24 -3.73
CA SER A 201 -1.34 2.83 -5.13
C SER A 201 -0.78 1.43 -5.41
N TYR A 202 0.41 1.12 -4.90
CA TYR A 202 1.03 -0.19 -5.05
C TYR A 202 0.23 -1.30 -4.33
N LEU A 203 -0.27 -1.04 -3.11
CA LEU A 203 -1.11 -1.99 -2.38
C LEU A 203 -2.44 -2.25 -3.10
N ARG A 204 -3.07 -1.23 -3.69
CA ARG A 204 -4.26 -1.40 -4.56
C ARG A 204 -3.95 -2.29 -5.75
N PHE A 205 -2.79 -2.07 -6.40
CA PHE A 205 -2.33 -2.93 -7.49
C PHE A 205 -2.14 -4.38 -7.02
N LEU A 206 -1.40 -4.60 -5.92
CA LEU A 206 -1.18 -5.94 -5.36
C LEU A 206 -2.48 -6.63 -4.93
N TYR A 207 -3.45 -5.88 -4.40
CA TYR A 207 -4.75 -6.41 -4.07
C TYR A 207 -5.44 -7.04 -5.29
N ARG A 208 -5.32 -6.41 -6.47
CA ARG A 208 -5.94 -6.88 -7.72
C ARG A 208 -5.21 -8.05 -8.37
N VAL A 209 -3.89 -7.97 -8.47
CA VAL A 209 -3.10 -8.89 -9.30
C VAL A 209 -2.08 -9.72 -8.53
N GLY A 210 -1.76 -9.33 -7.30
CA GLY A 210 -0.76 -9.94 -6.47
C GLY A 210 -1.26 -11.18 -5.73
N SER A 211 -0.32 -11.97 -5.24
CA SER A 211 -0.61 -13.03 -4.29
C SER A 211 -0.97 -12.44 -2.92
N LEU A 212 -1.70 -13.20 -2.10
CA LEU A 212 -1.94 -12.84 -0.71
C LEU A 212 -0.61 -12.57 0.04
N HIS A 213 0.41 -13.41 -0.22
CA HIS A 213 1.75 -13.24 0.35
C HIS A 213 2.34 -11.86 0.04
N ASP A 214 2.34 -11.48 -1.24
CA ASP A 214 2.93 -10.22 -1.69
C ASP A 214 2.20 -9.03 -1.08
N PHE A 215 0.86 -9.09 -1.05
CA PHE A 215 0.05 -8.04 -0.44
C PHE A 215 0.38 -7.87 1.04
N VAL A 216 0.32 -8.94 1.83
CA VAL A 216 0.56 -8.86 3.29
C VAL A 216 1.98 -8.43 3.61
N GLN A 217 2.97 -8.94 2.87
CA GLN A 217 4.36 -8.55 3.05
C GLN A 217 4.56 -7.06 2.74
N ASN A 218 3.99 -6.56 1.65
CA ASN A 218 4.14 -5.14 1.28
C ASN A 218 3.26 -4.22 2.12
N LEU A 219 2.13 -4.68 2.67
CA LEU A 219 1.32 -3.91 3.63
C LEU A 219 2.14 -3.63 4.89
N ARG A 220 2.78 -4.66 5.47
CA ARG A 220 3.68 -4.48 6.62
C ARG A 220 4.83 -3.53 6.28
N ARG A 221 5.50 -3.72 5.13
CA ARG A 221 6.59 -2.84 4.71
C ARG A 221 6.15 -1.39 4.50
N ALA A 222 4.94 -1.18 3.97
CA ALA A 222 4.38 0.16 3.82
C ALA A 222 4.20 0.81 5.19
N THR A 223 3.59 0.11 6.14
CA THR A 223 3.44 0.58 7.51
C THR A 223 4.79 0.91 8.16
N ASP A 224 5.81 0.07 7.99
CA ASP A 224 7.15 0.32 8.55
C ASP A 224 7.86 1.53 7.91
N LYS A 225 7.55 1.87 6.66
CA LYS A 225 8.24 2.93 5.91
C LYS A 225 7.50 4.27 5.92
N VAL A 226 6.18 4.24 5.82
CA VAL A 226 5.33 5.43 5.66
C VAL A 226 4.19 5.50 6.68
N GLY A 227 4.15 4.60 7.67
CA GLY A 227 3.17 4.60 8.75
C GLY A 227 3.34 5.71 9.80
N TYR A 228 4.32 6.60 9.64
CA TYR A 228 4.53 7.73 10.57
C TYR A 228 3.81 9.02 10.15
N SER A 229 3.16 9.03 8.98
CA SER A 229 2.40 10.18 8.49
C SER A 229 1.01 10.21 9.11
N TYR A 230 0.47 11.39 9.43
CA TYR A 230 -0.91 11.55 9.90
C TYR A 230 -1.95 11.00 8.91
N ARG A 231 -1.64 10.99 7.60
CA ARG A 231 -2.48 10.41 6.54
C ARG A 231 -2.41 8.88 6.45
N SER A 232 -1.57 8.23 7.25
CA SER A 232 -1.33 6.78 7.17
C SER A 232 -2.37 5.94 7.92
N ALA A 233 -3.39 6.57 8.53
CA ALA A 233 -4.48 5.86 9.21
C ALA A 233 -5.05 4.69 8.38
N PRO A 234 -5.35 4.83 7.07
CA PRO A 234 -5.83 3.71 6.27
C PRO A 234 -4.89 2.50 6.21
N LEU A 235 -3.57 2.71 6.24
CA LEU A 235 -2.59 1.61 6.25
C LEU A 235 -2.64 0.85 7.57
N TRP A 236 -2.65 1.58 8.68
CA TRP A 236 -2.70 0.99 10.02
C TRP A 236 -3.99 0.23 10.26
N MET A 237 -5.13 0.83 9.92
CA MET A 237 -6.44 0.20 10.10
C MET A 237 -6.55 -1.08 9.24
N GLU A 238 -6.06 -1.07 8.00
CA GLU A 238 -6.06 -2.26 7.15
C GLU A 238 -5.15 -3.37 7.69
N LEU A 239 -3.96 -3.00 8.20
CA LEU A 239 -3.04 -3.95 8.84
C LEU A 239 -3.67 -4.58 10.09
N LEU A 240 -4.25 -3.77 10.97
CA LEU A 240 -4.89 -4.23 12.20
C LEU A 240 -6.12 -5.09 11.89
N ALA A 241 -6.97 -4.69 10.95
CA ALA A 241 -8.13 -5.48 10.53
C ALA A 241 -7.73 -6.86 9.99
N LEU A 242 -6.66 -6.93 9.18
CA LEU A 242 -6.11 -8.21 8.75
C LEU A 242 -5.64 -9.06 9.93
N TYR A 243 -4.89 -8.49 10.87
CA TYR A 243 -4.32 -9.28 11.98
C TYR A 243 -5.41 -9.73 12.96
N ILE A 244 -6.41 -8.88 13.21
CA ILE A 244 -7.58 -9.23 14.00
C ILE A 244 -8.35 -10.38 13.34
N ARG A 245 -8.58 -10.34 12.02
CA ARG A 245 -9.24 -11.44 11.29
C ARG A 245 -8.49 -12.76 11.43
N VAL A 246 -7.16 -12.73 11.28
CA VAL A 246 -6.33 -13.92 11.44
C VAL A 246 -6.35 -14.42 12.90
N HIS A 247 -6.25 -13.52 13.87
CA HIS A 247 -6.35 -13.85 15.29
C HIS A 247 -7.70 -14.50 15.65
N ASN A 248 -8.81 -13.90 15.23
CA ASN A 248 -10.15 -14.44 15.44
C ASN A 248 -10.33 -15.80 14.75
N THR A 249 -9.78 -15.97 13.54
CA THR A 249 -9.77 -17.27 12.85
C THR A 249 -9.06 -18.33 13.69
N LEU A 250 -7.89 -18.01 14.24
CA LEU A 250 -7.13 -18.92 15.11
C LEU A 250 -7.85 -19.27 16.40
N LEU A 251 -8.59 -18.33 17.01
CA LEU A 251 -9.42 -18.60 18.19
C LEU A 251 -10.55 -19.58 17.85
N LEU A 252 -11.26 -19.34 16.74
CA LEU A 252 -12.35 -20.20 16.28
C LEU A 252 -11.88 -21.61 15.93
N LEU A 253 -10.71 -21.76 15.31
CA LEU A 253 -10.09 -23.07 15.03
C LEU A 253 -9.76 -23.85 16.31
N LYS A 254 -9.51 -23.16 17.42
CA LYS A 254 -9.33 -23.77 18.75
C LYS A 254 -10.65 -24.03 19.48
N GLY A 255 -11.78 -23.72 18.86
CA GLY A 255 -13.11 -23.81 19.48
C GLY A 255 -13.39 -22.72 20.52
N ASN A 256 -12.59 -21.65 20.55
CA ASN A 256 -12.79 -20.54 21.47
C ASN A 256 -13.59 -19.41 20.81
N THR A 257 -14.77 -19.13 21.35
CA THR A 257 -15.64 -18.02 20.94
C THR A 257 -15.55 -16.81 21.86
N GLN A 258 -14.84 -16.93 22.99
CA GLN A 258 -14.58 -15.84 23.92
C GLN A 258 -13.34 -15.07 23.49
N GLY A 259 -13.38 -13.73 23.63
CA GLY A 259 -12.25 -12.87 23.30
C GLY A 259 -12.10 -12.52 21.82
N LEU A 260 -13.13 -12.78 21.00
CA LEU A 260 -13.16 -12.31 19.62
C LEU A 260 -13.14 -10.78 19.57
N LEU A 261 -12.26 -10.22 18.75
CA LEU A 261 -12.03 -8.78 18.69
C LEU A 261 -12.87 -8.12 17.59
N SER A 262 -13.31 -6.90 17.86
CA SER A 262 -13.96 -6.01 16.88
C SER A 262 -12.93 -5.20 16.10
N ALA A 263 -13.31 -4.75 14.90
CA ALA A 263 -12.48 -3.86 14.10
C ALA A 263 -12.47 -2.45 14.70
N PRO A 264 -11.31 -1.77 14.78
CA PRO A 264 -11.28 -0.35 15.06
C PRO A 264 -11.79 0.45 13.85
N ASN A 265 -12.64 1.44 14.11
CA ASN A 265 -13.09 2.49 13.18
C ASN A 265 -13.71 2.03 11.86
N LEU A 266 -14.32 0.84 11.83
CA LEU A 266 -14.97 0.34 10.62
C LEU A 266 -16.01 1.37 10.08
N PRO A 267 -16.05 1.65 8.77
CA PRO A 267 -16.99 2.61 8.19
C PRO A 267 -18.45 2.33 8.61
N GLY A 268 -19.16 3.37 9.06
CA GLY A 268 -20.55 3.26 9.52
C GLY A 268 -20.76 2.75 10.94
N CYS A 269 -19.69 2.63 11.75
CA CYS A 269 -19.77 2.22 13.15
C CYS A 269 -19.98 3.37 14.16
N SER A 270 -20.29 2.96 15.40
CA SER A 270 -20.61 3.80 16.56
C SER A 270 -19.54 4.86 16.87
N PRO A 271 -19.91 6.01 17.49
CA PRO A 271 -18.95 7.02 17.99
C PRO A 271 -17.89 6.49 18.95
N ALA A 272 -18.07 5.28 19.51
CA ALA A 272 -17.05 4.60 20.33
C ALA A 272 -15.89 3.99 19.51
N GLY A 273 -15.93 4.04 18.18
CA GLY A 273 -14.85 3.59 17.31
C GLY A 273 -14.68 2.07 17.21
N LEU A 274 -15.63 1.27 17.71
CA LEU A 274 -15.64 -0.20 17.55
C LEU A 274 -16.88 -0.68 16.80
N SER A 275 -16.70 -1.74 16.00
CA SER A 275 -17.83 -2.45 15.39
C SER A 275 -18.65 -3.20 16.46
N PRO A 276 -20.00 -3.22 16.34
CA PRO A 276 -20.88 -3.89 17.30
C PRO A 276 -20.73 -5.42 17.26
N THR A 277 -20.18 -5.94 16.16
CA THR A 277 -19.89 -7.37 15.98
C THR A 277 -18.38 -7.59 15.86
N PRO A 278 -17.88 -8.73 16.36
CA PRO A 278 -16.48 -9.12 16.13
C PRO A 278 -16.15 -9.17 14.64
N LEU A 279 -14.91 -8.84 14.29
CA LEU A 279 -14.45 -8.87 12.91
C LEU A 279 -14.06 -10.29 12.52
N LEU A 280 -14.93 -10.96 11.79
CA LEU A 280 -14.72 -12.34 11.34
C LEU A 280 -14.23 -12.36 9.89
N ALA A 281 -13.29 -13.27 9.62
CA ALA A 281 -12.87 -13.57 8.27
C ALA A 281 -13.96 -14.37 7.52
N SER A 282 -14.13 -14.12 6.22
CA SER A 282 -15.00 -14.94 5.36
C SER A 282 -14.49 -16.38 5.27
N GLU A 283 -15.32 -17.33 4.83
CA GLU A 283 -14.85 -18.72 4.66
C GLU A 283 -13.68 -18.82 3.66
N GLU A 284 -13.66 -17.97 2.64
CA GLU A 284 -12.59 -17.93 1.65
C GLU A 284 -11.30 -17.37 2.25
N GLU A 285 -11.39 -16.31 3.06
CA GLU A 285 -10.25 -15.75 3.80
C GLU A 285 -9.69 -16.78 4.80
N GLN A 286 -10.55 -17.44 5.57
CA GLN A 286 -10.13 -18.46 6.55
C GLN A 286 -9.35 -19.60 5.88
N ARG A 287 -9.85 -20.12 4.76
CA ARG A 287 -9.15 -21.13 3.95
C ARG A 287 -7.79 -20.61 3.49
N SER A 288 -7.74 -19.36 3.03
CA SER A 288 -6.53 -18.75 2.51
C SER A 288 -5.47 -18.51 3.60
N PHE A 289 -5.89 -18.12 4.80
CA PHE A 289 -4.98 -17.92 5.94
C PHE A 289 -4.32 -19.22 6.39
N CYS A 290 -5.00 -20.36 6.24
CA CYS A 290 -4.52 -21.66 6.67
C CYS A 290 -3.71 -22.41 5.60
N ARG A 291 -3.67 -21.91 4.36
CA ARG A 291 -2.89 -22.52 3.28
C ARG A 291 -1.48 -21.94 3.21
N PRO A 292 -0.46 -22.73 2.80
CA PRO A 292 0.87 -22.20 2.54
C PRO A 292 0.82 -21.08 1.49
N LEU A 293 1.46 -19.96 1.83
CA LEU A 293 1.50 -18.75 0.99
C LEU A 293 2.40 -18.93 -0.24
N SER A 294 3.38 -19.83 -0.18
CA SER A 294 4.26 -20.24 -1.28
C SER A 294 4.89 -21.60 -0.97
N ALA A 295 5.59 -22.21 -1.94
CA ALA A 295 6.29 -23.48 -1.75
C ALA A 295 7.30 -23.46 -0.59
N THR A 296 7.87 -22.29 -0.29
CA THR A 296 8.85 -22.10 0.80
C THR A 296 8.28 -21.33 1.99
N VAL A 297 7.02 -20.89 1.91
CA VAL A 297 6.42 -19.99 2.89
C VAL A 297 5.17 -20.62 3.47
N GLY A 298 5.21 -20.91 4.78
CA GLY A 298 4.08 -21.47 5.52
C GLY A 298 2.85 -20.56 5.57
N PRO A 299 1.75 -21.05 6.17
CA PRO A 299 0.49 -20.33 6.24
C PRO A 299 0.59 -18.97 6.94
N LEU A 300 -0.30 -18.04 6.57
CA LEU A 300 -0.38 -16.75 7.24
C LEU A 300 -0.78 -16.91 8.72
N SER A 301 -1.67 -17.87 8.99
CA SER A 301 -2.14 -18.19 10.34
C SER A 301 -1.01 -18.60 11.28
N GLU A 302 -0.01 -19.33 10.79
CA GLU A 302 1.16 -19.72 11.57
C GLU A 302 2.08 -18.53 11.85
N LYS A 303 2.35 -17.70 10.82
CA LYS A 303 3.18 -16.50 10.97
C LYS A 303 2.63 -15.47 11.96
N LEU A 304 1.30 -15.40 12.08
CA LEU A 304 0.59 -14.48 12.98
C LEU A 304 0.02 -15.18 14.22
N ALA A 305 0.45 -16.41 14.51
CA ALA A 305 -0.04 -17.17 15.66
C ALA A 305 0.44 -16.61 17.01
N ASP A 306 1.61 -15.97 17.03
CA ASP A 306 2.13 -15.30 18.22
C ASP A 306 1.34 -14.00 18.49
N VAL A 307 0.69 -13.96 19.64
CA VAL A 307 -0.08 -12.81 20.14
C VAL A 307 0.76 -11.54 20.20
N ASN A 308 2.08 -11.65 20.37
CA ASN A 308 2.97 -10.50 20.40
C ASN A 308 3.02 -9.77 19.05
N VAL A 309 2.76 -10.46 17.93
CA VAL A 309 2.73 -9.81 16.61
C VAL A 309 1.57 -8.82 16.52
N LEU A 310 0.38 -9.20 16.99
CA LEU A 310 -0.78 -8.31 17.04
C LEU A 310 -0.60 -7.22 18.12
N ARG A 311 -0.06 -7.57 19.29
CA ARG A 311 0.28 -6.61 20.35
C ARG A 311 1.19 -5.50 19.85
N THR A 312 2.32 -5.86 19.24
CA THR A 312 3.27 -4.87 18.72
C THR A 312 2.63 -4.01 17.63
N ALA A 313 1.79 -4.58 16.76
CA ALA A 313 1.07 -3.79 15.76
C ALA A 313 0.12 -2.74 16.40
N PHE A 314 -0.62 -3.12 17.45
CA PHE A 314 -1.43 -2.16 18.22
C PHE A 314 -0.57 -1.08 18.86
N GLN A 315 0.49 -1.47 19.56
CA GLN A 315 1.34 -0.53 20.29
C GLN A 315 2.04 0.47 19.36
N GLN A 316 2.51 0.00 18.20
CA GLN A 316 3.07 0.87 17.17
C GLN A 316 2.03 1.83 16.62
N CYS A 317 0.83 1.34 16.27
CA CYS A 317 -0.28 2.19 15.79
C CYS A 317 -0.66 3.27 16.82
N LEU A 318 -0.80 2.89 18.08
CA LEU A 318 -1.12 3.81 19.20
C LEU A 318 -0.03 4.84 19.48
N SER A 319 1.19 4.59 19.01
CA SER A 319 2.33 5.51 19.11
C SER A 319 2.51 6.37 17.85
N THR A 320 1.57 6.29 16.89
CA THR A 320 1.58 7.12 15.68
C THR A 320 0.44 8.13 15.73
N ALA A 321 0.75 9.40 15.45
CA ALA A 321 -0.23 10.49 15.46
C ALA A 321 -1.11 10.43 14.19
N ILE A 322 -2.17 9.62 14.24
CA ILE A 322 -3.10 9.36 13.14
C ILE A 322 -4.56 9.53 13.60
N ASP A 323 -5.48 9.57 12.64
CA ASP A 323 -6.91 9.57 12.93
C ASP A 323 -7.41 8.21 13.49
N GLY A 324 -8.53 8.25 14.23
CA GLY A 324 -9.21 7.05 14.71
C GLY A 324 -8.51 6.33 15.88
N LEU A 325 -7.56 6.96 16.58
CA LEU A 325 -6.86 6.31 17.69
C LEU A 325 -7.80 5.84 18.81
N ASP A 326 -8.93 6.48 19.02
CA ASP A 326 -9.92 6.07 20.03
C ASP A 326 -10.45 4.64 19.80
N GLY A 327 -10.80 4.30 18.55
CA GLY A 327 -11.21 2.95 18.19
C GLY A 327 -10.08 1.93 18.33
N VAL A 328 -8.84 2.32 18.00
CA VAL A 328 -7.66 1.47 18.17
C VAL A 328 -7.38 1.20 19.65
N TRP A 329 -7.51 2.22 20.50
CA TRP A 329 -7.32 2.11 21.94
C TRP A 329 -8.34 1.16 22.57
N ALA A 330 -9.61 1.31 22.20
CA ALA A 330 -10.68 0.43 22.65
C ALA A 330 -10.45 -1.03 22.21
N ALA A 331 -10.00 -1.23 20.97
CA ALA A 331 -9.66 -2.56 20.45
C ALA A 331 -8.45 -3.17 21.18
N TYR A 332 -7.42 -2.37 21.47
CA TYR A 332 -6.24 -2.80 22.23
C TYR A 332 -6.60 -3.20 23.67
N CYS A 333 -7.42 -2.41 24.36
CA CYS A 333 -7.91 -2.75 25.70
C CYS A 333 -8.69 -4.08 25.72
N SER A 334 -9.55 -4.28 24.71
CA SER A 334 -10.29 -5.55 24.54
C SER A 334 -9.33 -6.72 24.27
N PHE A 335 -8.33 -6.51 23.42
CA PHE A 335 -7.28 -7.49 23.13
C PHE A 335 -6.49 -7.90 24.36
N GLU A 336 -5.92 -6.96 25.12
CA GLU A 336 -5.13 -7.29 26.31
C GLU A 336 -5.99 -7.97 27.39
N SER A 337 -7.26 -7.58 27.52
CA SER A 337 -8.21 -8.26 28.41
C SER A 337 -8.48 -9.71 27.98
N SER A 338 -8.60 -9.97 26.67
CA SER A 338 -8.84 -11.30 26.12
C SER A 338 -7.63 -12.23 26.27
N VAL A 339 -6.43 -11.74 25.98
CA VAL A 339 -5.18 -12.52 26.07
C VAL A 339 -4.74 -12.70 27.51
N GLY A 340 -4.95 -11.67 28.34
CA GLY A 340 -4.63 -11.65 29.77
C GLY A 340 -5.71 -12.24 30.67
N ALA A 341 -6.69 -12.98 30.16
CA ALA A 341 -7.75 -13.57 30.99
C ALA A 341 -7.21 -14.45 32.14
N SER A 342 -6.05 -15.07 31.95
CA SER A 342 -5.33 -15.83 32.99
C SER A 342 -4.32 -14.99 33.79
N ASN A 343 -3.98 -13.78 33.33
CA ASN A 343 -3.00 -12.89 33.96
C ASN A 343 -3.43 -11.42 33.82
N SER A 344 -4.48 -11.05 34.56
CA SER A 344 -5.08 -9.70 34.52
C SER A 344 -4.11 -8.60 34.97
N GLN A 345 -3.14 -8.93 35.82
CA GLN A 345 -2.10 -7.99 36.26
C GLN A 345 -1.20 -7.56 35.10
N LEU A 346 -0.82 -8.51 34.23
CA LEU A 346 -0.02 -8.19 33.04
C LEU A 346 -0.80 -7.32 32.07
N ALA A 347 -2.07 -7.64 31.82
CA ALA A 347 -2.94 -6.84 30.95
C ALA A 347 -3.08 -5.40 31.48
N SER A 348 -3.36 -5.23 32.77
CA SER A 348 -3.46 -3.90 33.39
C SER A 348 -2.16 -3.10 33.29
N LYS A 349 -1.01 -3.77 33.48
CA LYS A 349 0.30 -3.14 33.34
C LYS A 349 0.57 -2.68 31.91
N LEU A 350 0.34 -3.55 30.92
CA LEU A 350 0.58 -3.23 29.50
C LEU A 350 -0.35 -2.13 28.99
N THR A 351 -1.61 -2.12 29.42
CA THR A 351 -2.53 -1.02 29.09
C THR A 351 -2.07 0.28 29.76
N GLY A 352 -1.74 0.26 31.05
CA GLY A 352 -1.27 1.46 31.76
C GLY A 352 0.05 2.03 31.21
N GLU A 353 0.96 1.18 30.75
CA GLU A 353 2.21 1.61 30.08
C GLU A 353 1.93 2.28 28.72
N MET A 354 0.91 1.83 27.99
CA MET A 354 0.58 2.35 26.66
C MET A 354 -0.32 3.59 26.66
N GLU A 355 -1.08 3.82 27.71
CA GLU A 355 -1.99 4.97 27.86
C GLU A 355 -1.32 6.34 27.60
N PRO A 356 -0.14 6.66 28.19
CA PRO A 356 0.52 7.93 27.90
C PRO A 356 0.98 8.07 26.45
N HIS A 357 1.35 6.97 25.78
CA HIS A 357 1.73 6.99 24.36
C HIS A 357 0.52 7.25 23.45
N PHE A 358 -0.63 6.65 23.77
CA PHE A 358 -1.89 6.91 23.11
C PHE A 358 -2.32 8.37 23.26
N GLU A 359 -2.34 8.91 24.48
CA GLU A 359 -2.74 10.30 24.74
C GLU A 359 -1.79 11.30 24.05
N ALA A 360 -0.48 11.03 24.06
CA ALA A 360 0.49 11.86 23.35
C ALA A 360 0.26 11.86 21.83
N SER A 361 0.01 10.68 21.24
CA SER A 361 -0.23 10.54 19.79
C SER A 361 -1.56 11.18 19.39
N LYS A 362 -2.60 11.04 20.21
CA LYS A 362 -3.90 11.67 20.03
C LYS A 362 -3.80 13.19 20.08
N HIS A 363 -3.09 13.74 21.07
CA HIS A 363 -2.84 15.17 21.17
C HIS A 363 -1.99 15.69 20.00
N ALA A 364 -1.00 14.93 19.53
CA ALA A 364 -0.16 15.34 18.41
C ALA A 364 -0.89 15.36 17.04
N TYR A 365 -2.00 14.64 16.93
CA TYR A 365 -2.85 14.64 15.74
C TYR A 365 -3.85 15.81 15.68
N GLN A 366 -4.32 16.27 16.85
CA GLN A 366 -5.22 17.42 17.01
C GLN A 366 -4.49 18.75 16.77
#